data_AF-A0A973LN75-F1
#
_entry.id   AF-A0A973LN75-F1
#
_cell.length_a   1.000
_cell.length_b   1.000
_cell.length_c   1.000
_cell.angle_alpha   90.00
_cell.angle_beta   90.00
_cell.angle_gamma   90.00
#
_symmetry.space_group_name_H-M   'P 1'
#
loop_
_entity.id
_entity.type
_entity.pdbx_description
1 polymer ?
#
loop_
_entity_poly.entity_id
_entity_poly.type
_entity_poly.pdbx_seq_one_letter_code
_entity_poly.pdbx_strand_id
1 'polypeptide(L)'
;MPAHQLAPDIPSDVLAAEQAHLSESRAALKAMRAHAQSLSADAAGDWVSQQILQSLLDQRVAALADHPDTPLFFGRLDREADDDLPVTIYVGRRHVHDGTSRPLVIDWRAPVSRAFYQASPSDPMQVVRRRRFGYHGGALTAFEDEPLGEGTDVGPSKILTEEIERPRTGPMRDIVATIQPDQDEIVRATLAQTVCVQGAPGTGKTAVGLHRAAYLLFTHRERLARSGVMIVGPNRAFLSYISSVLPALGEVKVDQTTVAGLLGEHAAQEDPLVSALKGDARMAPVLERALWQHIVKPEEGLVFTKGAYRHRVADHEVREMVASLRGTTRYLPGRAALAQRLAHQVLVRMEQRGESPDDRVQDAVARSKPVKQLVESVWPKLTPEQVLHRLLSDPEFLARAAKTDLSPDEQEMLLWRKPYRGWKSAKWSAADAALLDELRDLMERTPSIGHLVVDEAQDLSEMQLRALGRRCRNGSATVLGDLAQGTTPWSTSSWETVLRHLGQHEGEVTELTLGFRVPREVLDYAARLLPFIAPGLAAPRSLRPGAGSLAI
;
A
#
# COMPACT_ATOMS: atom_id res chain seq x y z
N MET A 1 34.84 6.18 15.90
CA MET A 1 34.76 4.80 15.36
C MET A 1 36.12 4.46 14.81
N PRO A 2 36.74 3.33 15.17
CA PRO A 2 38.04 2.99 14.61
C PRO A 2 37.89 2.80 13.09
N ALA A 3 38.87 3.29 12.34
CA ALA A 3 38.96 3.09 10.89
C ALA A 3 38.97 1.57 10.61
N HIS A 4 38.32 1.16 9.50
CA HIS A 4 38.39 -0.21 8.99
C HIS A 4 39.84 -0.68 8.99
N GLN A 5 40.19 -1.62 9.85
CA GLN A 5 41.38 -2.43 9.60
C GLN A 5 40.98 -3.43 8.52
N LEU A 6 41.56 -3.19 7.35
CA LEU A 6 41.60 -4.08 6.19
C LEU A 6 41.69 -5.54 6.64
N ALA A 7 40.90 -6.43 6.03
CA ALA A 7 41.37 -7.80 5.93
C ALA A 7 42.75 -7.74 5.24
N PRO A 8 43.82 -8.26 5.85
CA PRO A 8 45.20 -7.97 5.42
C PRO A 8 45.59 -8.50 4.03
N ASP A 9 44.70 -9.23 3.35
CA ASP A 9 45.02 -9.99 2.13
C ASP A 9 44.17 -9.60 0.89
N ILE A 10 43.75 -8.34 0.74
CA ILE A 10 43.06 -7.88 -0.48
C ILE A 10 44.09 -7.46 -1.54
N PRO A 11 44.13 -8.08 -2.74
CA PRO A 11 45.02 -7.67 -3.83
C PRO A 11 44.76 -6.21 -4.24
N SER A 12 45.80 -5.36 -4.13
CA SER A 12 45.68 -3.91 -4.31
C SER A 12 45.38 -3.50 -5.75
N ASP A 13 45.82 -4.31 -6.72
CA ASP A 13 45.56 -4.16 -8.15
C ASP A 13 44.08 -4.38 -8.50
N VAL A 14 43.46 -5.40 -7.91
CA VAL A 14 42.03 -5.70 -8.11
C VAL A 14 41.18 -4.58 -7.52
N LEU A 15 41.47 -4.14 -6.28
CA LEU A 15 40.72 -3.05 -5.66
C LEU A 15 40.85 -1.74 -6.46
N ALA A 16 42.04 -1.44 -6.99
CA ALA A 16 42.26 -0.26 -7.83
C ALA A 16 41.46 -0.32 -9.14
N ALA A 17 41.35 -1.50 -9.78
CA ALA A 17 40.53 -1.68 -10.97
C ALA A 17 39.03 -1.43 -10.67
N GLU A 18 38.52 -1.92 -9.54
CA GLU A 18 37.13 -1.71 -9.15
C GLU A 18 36.84 -0.24 -8.78
N GLN A 19 37.81 0.45 -8.17
CA GLN A 19 37.74 1.90 -7.93
C GLN A 19 37.75 2.72 -9.22
N ALA A 20 38.51 2.29 -10.23
CA ALA A 20 38.51 2.89 -11.56
C ALA A 20 37.14 2.71 -12.25
N HIS A 21 36.55 1.51 -12.19
CA HIS A 21 35.20 1.23 -12.72
C HIS A 21 34.12 2.07 -12.03
N LEU A 22 34.21 2.26 -10.71
CA LEU A 22 33.32 3.17 -9.97
C LEU A 22 33.45 4.62 -10.46
N SER A 23 34.67 5.08 -10.71
CA SER A 23 34.93 6.44 -11.21
C SER A 23 34.37 6.64 -12.62
N GLU A 24 34.56 5.66 -13.52
CA GLU A 24 33.96 5.63 -14.86
C GLU A 24 32.43 5.66 -14.78
N SER A 25 31.84 4.83 -13.92
CA SER A 25 30.39 4.76 -13.70
C SER A 25 29.81 6.09 -13.19
N ARG A 26 30.50 6.79 -12.27
CA ARG A 26 30.09 8.13 -11.81
C ARG A 26 30.17 9.17 -12.91
N ALA A 27 31.23 9.14 -13.72
CA ALA A 27 31.37 10.04 -14.87
C ALA A 27 30.25 9.81 -15.90
N ALA A 28 29.93 8.55 -16.19
CA ALA A 28 28.83 8.18 -17.07
C ALA A 28 27.47 8.63 -16.53
N LEU A 29 27.18 8.43 -15.23
CA LEU A 29 25.95 8.92 -14.60
C LEU A 29 25.82 10.45 -14.71
N LYS A 30 26.93 11.18 -14.48
CA LYS A 30 26.96 12.64 -14.64
C LYS A 30 26.67 13.05 -16.09
N ALA A 31 27.22 12.33 -17.07
CA ALA A 31 26.93 12.57 -18.49
C ALA A 31 25.47 12.27 -18.84
N MET A 32 24.90 11.17 -18.35
CA MET A 32 23.48 10.83 -18.52
C MET A 32 22.57 11.94 -17.95
N ARG A 33 22.90 12.46 -16.76
CA ARG A 33 22.16 13.56 -16.14
C ARG A 33 22.27 14.84 -16.95
N ALA A 34 23.47 15.21 -17.39
CA ALA A 34 23.69 16.40 -18.21
C ALA A 34 22.93 16.31 -19.55
N HIS A 35 22.91 15.13 -20.18
CA HIS A 35 22.11 14.87 -21.36
C HIS A 35 20.62 15.06 -21.09
N ALA A 36 20.09 14.48 -20.01
CA ALA A 36 18.68 14.66 -19.64
C ALA A 36 18.32 16.14 -19.37
N GLN A 37 19.23 16.92 -18.78
CA GLN A 37 19.06 18.36 -18.56
C GLN A 37 19.13 19.20 -19.83
N SER A 38 19.78 18.69 -20.89
CA SER A 38 19.89 19.38 -22.18
C SER A 38 18.64 19.23 -23.07
N LEU A 39 17.77 18.26 -22.75
CA LEU A 39 16.52 18.05 -23.47
C LEU A 39 15.53 19.18 -23.12
N SER A 40 14.86 19.73 -24.14
CA SER A 40 13.83 20.78 -23.96
C SER A 40 12.43 20.23 -24.23
N ALA A 41 11.44 20.75 -23.47
CA ALA A 41 10.04 20.49 -23.70
C ALA A 41 9.45 21.29 -24.88
N ASP A 42 10.20 22.25 -25.45
CA ASP A 42 9.75 23.16 -26.52
C ASP A 42 9.43 22.45 -27.85
N ALA A 43 9.78 21.16 -27.97
CA ALA A 43 9.41 20.33 -29.10
C ALA A 43 7.94 19.84 -29.08
N ALA A 44 7.19 20.09 -27.99
CA ALA A 44 5.79 19.69 -27.86
C ALA A 44 4.83 20.71 -28.52
N GLY A 45 3.87 20.23 -29.32
CA GLY A 45 2.98 21.08 -30.11
C GLY A 45 1.83 21.79 -29.37
N ASP A 46 1.64 21.54 -28.07
CA ASP A 46 0.62 22.18 -27.22
C ASP A 46 1.15 22.37 -25.78
N TRP A 47 0.64 23.41 -25.09
CA TRP A 47 1.04 23.80 -23.73
C TRP A 47 0.83 22.67 -22.70
N VAL A 48 -0.26 21.91 -22.80
CA VAL A 48 -0.49 20.78 -21.88
C VAL A 48 0.57 19.69 -22.09
N SER A 49 0.91 19.41 -23.36
CA SER A 49 1.94 18.43 -23.71
C SER A 49 3.33 18.90 -23.28
N GLN A 50 3.62 20.19 -23.41
CA GLN A 50 4.86 20.81 -22.94
C GLN A 50 4.99 20.68 -21.42
N GLN A 51 3.93 20.95 -20.65
CA GLN A 51 3.94 20.83 -19.20
C GLN A 51 4.15 19.37 -18.74
N ILE A 52 3.52 18.41 -19.42
CA ILE A 52 3.72 16.98 -19.16
C ILE A 52 5.16 16.56 -19.48
N LEU A 53 5.68 16.96 -20.64
CA LEU A 53 7.05 16.63 -21.07
C LEU A 53 8.09 17.23 -20.12
N GLN A 54 7.91 18.49 -19.71
CA GLN A 54 8.76 19.12 -18.70
C GLN A 54 8.76 18.33 -17.39
N SER A 55 7.59 17.93 -16.90
CA SER A 55 7.48 17.12 -15.68
C SER A 55 8.19 15.76 -15.80
N LEU A 56 8.16 15.12 -16.98
CA LEU A 56 8.87 13.87 -17.24
C LEU A 56 10.40 14.07 -17.29
N LEU A 57 10.87 15.16 -17.90
CA LEU A 57 12.29 15.53 -17.93
C LEU A 57 12.80 15.84 -16.52
N ASP A 58 12.07 16.62 -15.74
CA ASP A 58 12.42 16.94 -14.35
C ASP A 58 12.52 15.67 -13.49
N GLN A 59 11.56 14.74 -13.65
CA GLN A 59 11.59 13.43 -13.01
C GLN A 59 12.82 12.61 -13.44
N ARG A 60 13.17 12.63 -14.73
CA ARG A 60 14.35 11.91 -15.25
C ARG A 60 15.65 12.49 -14.68
N VAL A 61 15.77 13.82 -14.61
CA VAL A 61 16.93 14.50 -14.01
C VAL A 61 17.05 14.18 -12.53
N ALA A 62 15.93 14.22 -11.79
CA ALA A 62 15.89 13.87 -10.37
C ALA A 62 16.33 12.41 -10.14
N ALA A 63 15.84 11.47 -10.95
CA ALA A 63 16.23 10.05 -10.86
C ALA A 63 17.72 9.80 -11.14
N LEU A 64 18.38 10.70 -11.89
CA LEU A 64 19.82 10.64 -12.19
C LEU A 64 20.67 11.44 -11.19
N ALA A 65 20.10 11.93 -10.09
CA ALA A 65 20.87 12.59 -9.04
C ALA A 65 21.93 11.65 -8.44
N ASP A 66 23.19 12.06 -8.50
CA ASP A 66 24.27 11.34 -7.85
C ASP A 66 24.37 11.76 -6.38
N HIS A 67 24.47 10.78 -5.51
CA HIS A 67 24.69 10.97 -4.08
C HIS A 67 26.09 10.43 -3.76
N PRO A 68 27.07 11.29 -3.41
CA PRO A 68 28.45 10.87 -3.19
C PRO A 68 28.58 9.76 -2.14
N ASP A 69 27.79 9.86 -1.07
CA ASP A 69 27.79 8.90 0.04
C ASP A 69 27.12 7.56 -0.28
N THR A 70 26.43 7.45 -1.43
CA THR A 70 25.68 6.25 -1.81
C THR A 70 26.47 5.48 -2.86
N PRO A 71 26.69 4.17 -2.68
CA PRO A 71 27.37 3.35 -3.68
C PRO A 71 26.51 3.19 -4.94
N LEU A 72 27.13 3.32 -6.12
CA LEU A 72 26.44 3.12 -7.40
C LEU A 72 26.12 1.65 -7.68
N PHE A 73 27.08 0.77 -7.37
CA PHE A 73 26.93 -0.67 -7.40
C PHE A 73 27.36 -1.25 -6.06
N PHE A 74 26.83 -2.41 -5.67
CA PHE A 74 27.17 -3.07 -4.41
C PHE A 74 27.68 -4.50 -4.63
N GLY A 75 27.58 -5.00 -5.85
CA GLY A 75 28.13 -6.30 -6.20
C GLY A 75 28.44 -6.44 -7.67
N ARG A 76 29.12 -7.55 -7.97
CA ARG A 76 29.50 -7.96 -9.32
C ARG A 76 29.27 -9.47 -9.47
N LEU A 77 28.83 -9.87 -10.65
CA LEU A 77 28.74 -11.27 -11.06
C LEU A 77 29.72 -11.51 -12.19
N ASP A 78 30.51 -12.57 -12.05
CA ASP A 78 31.29 -13.14 -13.13
C ASP A 78 30.61 -14.44 -13.57
N ARG A 79 30.30 -14.53 -14.86
CA ARG A 79 29.51 -15.61 -15.46
C ARG A 79 30.31 -16.36 -16.51
N GLU A 80 29.84 -17.53 -16.89
CA GLU A 80 30.32 -18.21 -18.09
C GLU A 80 29.74 -17.52 -19.33
N ALA A 81 30.51 -17.48 -20.42
CA ALA A 81 30.12 -16.82 -21.67
C ALA A 81 29.26 -17.76 -22.54
N ASP A 82 28.08 -18.13 -22.05
CA ASP A 82 27.19 -19.12 -22.70
C ASP A 82 25.90 -18.50 -23.28
N ASP A 83 25.71 -17.18 -23.12
CA ASP A 83 24.57 -16.43 -23.66
C ASP A 83 24.97 -15.01 -24.14
N ASP A 84 24.00 -14.25 -24.66
CA ASP A 84 24.19 -12.86 -25.13
C ASP A 84 24.42 -11.86 -23.98
N LEU A 85 24.48 -12.30 -22.72
CA LEU A 85 24.68 -11.41 -21.58
C LEU A 85 26.18 -11.16 -21.34
N PRO A 86 26.54 -9.99 -20.76
CA PRO A 86 27.93 -9.72 -20.42
C PRO A 86 28.48 -10.75 -19.43
N VAL A 87 29.71 -11.21 -19.67
CA VAL A 87 30.47 -12.06 -18.75
C VAL A 87 30.60 -11.43 -17.37
N THR A 88 30.79 -10.12 -17.33
CA THR A 88 30.89 -9.34 -16.08
C THR A 88 29.70 -8.42 -15.95
N ILE A 89 28.95 -8.56 -14.86
CA ILE A 89 27.77 -7.75 -14.57
C ILE A 89 27.93 -7.07 -13.21
N TYR A 90 27.99 -5.74 -13.21
CA TYR A 90 27.92 -4.95 -11.99
C TYR A 90 26.47 -4.70 -11.63
N VAL A 91 26.08 -5.02 -10.39
CA VAL A 91 24.71 -4.88 -9.89
C VAL A 91 24.63 -3.69 -8.93
N GLY A 92 23.68 -2.80 -9.20
CA GLY A 92 23.48 -1.57 -8.46
C GLY A 92 22.04 -1.12 -8.41
N ARG A 93 21.81 0.08 -7.87
CA ARG A 93 20.46 0.60 -7.60
C ARG A 93 19.73 1.11 -8.83
N ARG A 94 20.51 1.43 -9.85
CA ARG A 94 20.05 2.07 -11.08
C ARG A 94 20.93 1.61 -12.22
N HIS A 95 20.33 1.63 -13.40
CA HIS A 95 21.08 1.42 -14.61
C HIS A 95 21.99 2.62 -14.92
N VAL A 96 23.25 2.34 -15.26
CA VAL A 96 24.23 3.30 -15.75
C VAL A 96 24.86 2.73 -17.01
N HIS A 97 24.99 3.54 -18.05
CA HIS A 97 25.64 3.17 -19.31
C HIS A 97 26.58 4.28 -19.78
N ASP A 98 27.58 3.91 -20.58
CA ASP A 98 28.46 4.87 -21.22
C ASP A 98 27.85 5.50 -22.48
N GLY A 99 28.62 6.33 -23.18
CA GLY A 99 28.19 7.00 -24.41
C GLY A 99 27.90 6.07 -25.60
N THR A 100 28.31 4.80 -25.52
CA THR A 100 28.06 3.76 -26.52
C THR A 100 26.90 2.84 -26.15
N SER A 101 26.16 3.18 -25.08
CA SER A 101 25.09 2.37 -24.50
C SER A 101 25.55 1.04 -23.90
N ARG A 102 26.87 0.86 -23.69
CA ARG A 102 27.38 -0.29 -22.95
C ARG A 102 27.00 -0.15 -21.47
N PRO A 103 26.36 -1.18 -20.86
CA PRO A 103 25.99 -1.14 -19.46
C PRO A 103 27.24 -1.15 -18.56
N LEU A 104 27.37 -0.14 -17.70
CA LEU A 104 28.40 -0.10 -16.65
C LEU A 104 27.85 -0.61 -15.30
N VAL A 105 26.56 -0.36 -15.06
CA VAL A 105 25.83 -0.86 -13.88
C VAL A 105 24.43 -1.31 -14.33
N ILE A 106 24.06 -2.52 -13.93
CA ILE A 106 22.72 -3.08 -14.11
C ILE A 106 21.90 -2.83 -12.85
N ASP A 107 20.64 -2.47 -13.05
CA ASP A 107 19.69 -2.28 -11.96
C ASP A 107 19.36 -3.62 -11.29
N TRP A 108 19.38 -3.66 -9.96
CA TRP A 108 19.05 -4.84 -9.16
C TRP A 108 17.65 -5.41 -9.49
N ARG A 109 16.75 -4.59 -10.01
CA ARG A 109 15.38 -5.00 -10.40
C ARG A 109 15.34 -5.72 -11.73
N ALA A 110 16.39 -5.61 -12.55
CA ALA A 110 16.47 -6.32 -13.83
C ALA A 110 16.41 -7.85 -13.60
N PRO A 111 15.80 -8.62 -14.53
CA PRO A 111 15.71 -10.07 -14.41
C PRO A 111 17.07 -10.77 -14.25
N VAL A 112 18.09 -10.29 -14.97
CA VAL A 112 19.46 -10.82 -14.91
C VAL A 112 20.09 -10.67 -13.51
N SER A 113 19.67 -9.68 -12.73
CA SER A 113 20.18 -9.43 -11.38
C SER A 113 19.65 -10.43 -10.35
N ARG A 114 18.67 -11.29 -10.71
CA ARG A 114 18.13 -12.34 -9.82
C ARG A 114 19.24 -13.29 -9.34
N ALA A 115 20.18 -13.63 -10.23
CA ALA A 115 21.30 -14.51 -9.90
C ALA A 115 22.20 -13.91 -8.79
N PHE A 116 22.24 -12.59 -8.62
CA PHE A 116 22.99 -11.99 -7.52
C PHE A 116 22.47 -12.41 -6.15
N TYR A 117 21.15 -12.57 -6.02
CA TYR A 117 20.49 -12.90 -4.75
C TYR A 117 20.28 -14.39 -4.56
N GLN A 118 19.87 -15.10 -5.62
CA GLN A 118 19.42 -16.50 -5.50
C GLN A 118 20.50 -17.53 -5.85
N ALA A 119 21.54 -17.15 -6.60
CA ALA A 119 22.57 -18.11 -6.97
C ALA A 119 23.30 -18.62 -5.72
N SER A 120 23.52 -19.93 -5.70
CA SER A 120 24.16 -20.68 -4.62
C SER A 120 25.10 -21.73 -5.21
N PRO A 121 26.02 -22.32 -4.44
CA PRO A 121 26.84 -23.43 -4.96
C PRO A 121 26.04 -24.64 -5.46
N SER A 122 24.83 -24.86 -4.93
CA SER A 122 23.93 -25.94 -5.39
C SER A 122 23.09 -25.56 -6.62
N ASP A 123 22.84 -24.28 -6.83
CA ASP A 123 22.23 -23.74 -8.06
C ASP A 123 22.96 -22.45 -8.46
N PRO A 124 24.06 -22.56 -9.22
CA PRO A 124 24.91 -21.40 -9.52
C PRO A 124 24.27 -20.40 -10.50
N MET A 125 23.18 -20.75 -11.18
CA MET A 125 22.53 -19.89 -12.18
C MET A 125 23.51 -19.31 -13.23
N GLN A 126 24.48 -20.11 -13.69
CA GLN A 126 25.57 -19.73 -14.61
C GLN A 126 26.54 -18.64 -14.07
N VAL A 127 26.51 -18.37 -12.76
CA VAL A 127 27.46 -17.49 -12.08
C VAL A 127 28.62 -18.34 -11.58
N VAL A 128 29.83 -17.96 -11.97
CA VAL A 128 31.07 -18.58 -11.49
C VAL A 128 31.49 -17.96 -10.16
N ARG A 129 31.38 -16.64 -10.06
CA ARG A 129 31.79 -15.88 -8.87
C ARG A 129 30.86 -14.70 -8.61
N ARG A 130 30.48 -14.53 -7.35
CA ARG A 130 29.78 -13.35 -6.83
C ARG A 130 30.75 -12.53 -6.00
N ARG A 131 30.93 -11.26 -6.34
CA ARG A 131 31.73 -10.29 -5.57
C ARG A 131 30.81 -9.31 -4.86
N ARG A 132 31.03 -9.10 -3.57
CA ARG A 132 30.35 -8.08 -2.74
C ARG A 132 31.33 -6.97 -2.42
N PHE A 133 30.84 -5.73 -2.39
CA PHE A 133 31.67 -4.55 -2.18
C PHE A 133 31.36 -3.87 -0.84
N GLY A 134 32.41 -3.47 -0.11
CA GLY A 134 32.34 -2.71 1.13
C GLY A 134 32.67 -1.24 0.90
N TYR A 135 31.82 -0.35 1.44
CA TYR A 135 31.94 1.10 1.24
C TYR A 135 32.08 1.86 2.56
N HIS A 136 32.95 2.87 2.56
CA HIS A 136 33.08 3.84 3.64
C HIS A 136 32.98 5.27 3.10
N GLY A 137 31.97 6.03 3.53
CA GLY A 137 31.76 7.41 3.06
C GLY A 137 31.62 7.53 1.54
N GLY A 138 31.05 6.52 0.87
CA GLY A 138 30.91 6.47 -0.59
C GLY A 138 32.16 5.98 -1.35
N ALA A 139 33.30 5.81 -0.68
CA ALA A 139 34.50 5.23 -1.26
C ALA A 139 34.47 3.70 -1.16
N LEU A 140 34.88 3.01 -2.24
CA LEU A 140 35.02 1.56 -2.26
C LEU A 140 36.30 1.16 -1.52
N THR A 141 36.16 0.48 -0.38
CA THR A 141 37.28 0.17 0.52
C THR A 141 37.58 -1.32 0.66
N ALA A 142 36.62 -2.18 0.35
CA ALA A 142 36.78 -3.62 0.48
C ALA A 142 35.96 -4.38 -0.58
N PHE A 143 36.31 -5.63 -0.81
CA PHE A 143 35.47 -6.58 -1.52
C PHE A 143 35.61 -7.98 -0.92
N GLU A 144 34.63 -8.84 -1.19
CA GLU A 144 34.59 -10.24 -0.79
C GLU A 144 34.11 -11.08 -1.97
N ASP A 145 34.89 -12.10 -2.33
CA ASP A 145 34.59 -13.02 -3.43
C ASP A 145 33.98 -14.32 -2.89
N GLU A 146 32.86 -14.70 -3.50
CA GLU A 146 32.11 -15.91 -3.22
C GLU A 146 32.09 -16.77 -4.50
N PRO A 147 32.95 -17.80 -4.60
CA PRO A 147 32.91 -18.74 -5.70
C PRO A 147 31.65 -19.61 -5.62
N LEU A 148 30.96 -19.78 -6.73
CA LEU A 148 29.73 -20.58 -6.82
C LEU A 148 29.91 -21.84 -7.70
N GLY A 149 30.99 -21.92 -8.50
CA GLY A 149 31.23 -23.03 -9.43
C GLY A 149 31.93 -24.28 -8.84
N GLU A 150 32.55 -24.20 -7.66
CA GLU A 150 33.46 -25.25 -7.15
C GLU A 150 32.90 -26.08 -5.97
N GLY A 151 31.63 -25.89 -5.60
CA GLY A 151 31.02 -26.62 -4.46
C GLY A 151 31.65 -26.30 -3.09
N THR A 152 32.48 -25.26 -3.03
CA THR A 152 33.11 -24.76 -1.81
C THR A 152 32.10 -23.94 -1.02
N ASP A 153 31.70 -24.44 0.15
CA ASP A 153 30.90 -23.69 1.11
C ASP A 153 31.78 -22.62 1.76
N VAL A 154 31.82 -21.45 1.14
CA VAL A 154 32.43 -20.27 1.75
C VAL A 154 31.39 -19.76 2.74
N GLY A 155 31.71 -19.87 4.04
CA GLY A 155 30.82 -19.48 5.13
C GLY A 155 30.25 -18.05 5.01
N PRO A 156 29.39 -17.61 5.95
CA PRO A 156 28.61 -16.38 5.78
C PRO A 156 29.48 -15.16 5.48
N SER A 157 29.12 -14.41 4.43
CA SER A 157 29.86 -13.24 3.98
C SER A 157 30.06 -12.23 5.13
N LYS A 158 31.31 -11.83 5.37
CA LYS A 158 31.65 -10.86 6.42
C LYS A 158 31.12 -9.48 6.08
N ILE A 159 31.25 -9.05 4.82
CA ILE A 159 30.75 -7.74 4.36
C ILE A 159 29.21 -7.70 4.46
N LEU A 160 28.54 -8.78 4.08
CA LEU A 160 27.08 -8.89 4.22
C LEU A 160 26.66 -8.83 5.68
N THR A 161 27.33 -9.58 6.55
CA THR A 161 27.03 -9.61 7.99
C THR A 161 27.24 -8.24 8.64
N GLU A 162 28.37 -7.59 8.36
CA GLU A 162 28.68 -6.24 8.87
C GLU A 162 27.65 -5.20 8.39
N GLU A 163 27.27 -5.21 7.11
CA GLU A 163 26.31 -4.24 6.57
C GLU A 163 24.88 -4.49 7.11
N ILE A 164 24.55 -5.74 7.41
CA ILE A 164 23.30 -6.10 8.08
C ILE A 164 23.28 -5.61 9.54
N GLU A 165 24.39 -5.78 10.27
CA GLU A 165 24.54 -5.37 11.66
C GLU A 165 24.69 -3.85 11.86
N ARG A 166 25.08 -3.15 10.80
CA ARG A 166 25.35 -1.71 10.83
C ARG A 166 24.15 -0.93 11.37
N PRO A 167 24.35 -0.07 12.39
CA PRO A 167 23.28 0.80 12.90
C PRO A 167 22.71 1.66 11.79
N ARG A 168 21.40 1.53 11.54
CA ARG A 168 20.67 2.28 10.51
C ARG A 168 20.24 3.66 11.04
N THR A 169 21.19 4.46 11.52
CA THR A 169 20.95 5.85 11.93
C THR A 169 21.06 6.78 10.72
N GLY A 170 19.94 7.35 10.29
CA GLY A 170 19.84 8.18 9.06
C GLY A 170 19.12 7.46 7.91
N PRO A 171 19.12 8.04 6.70
CA PRO A 171 18.52 7.41 5.51
C PRO A 171 19.10 6.02 5.31
N MET A 172 18.23 5.01 5.14
CA MET A 172 18.61 3.61 5.11
C MET A 172 19.43 3.32 3.83
N ARG A 173 20.76 3.40 3.91
CA ARG A 173 21.63 3.44 2.74
C ARG A 173 21.63 2.10 1.99
N ASP A 174 22.00 0.93 2.54
CA ASP A 174 22.25 -0.29 1.72
C ASP A 174 21.29 -1.47 1.95
N ILE A 175 19.97 -1.25 1.90
CA ILE A 175 19.00 -2.35 2.05
C ILE A 175 18.91 -3.30 0.85
N VAL A 176 19.31 -2.87 -0.34
CA VAL A 176 19.22 -3.68 -1.56
C VAL A 176 20.31 -4.75 -1.60
N ALA A 177 21.51 -4.44 -1.10
CA ALA A 177 22.64 -5.36 -1.07
C ALA A 177 22.44 -6.52 -0.07
N THR A 178 21.51 -6.35 0.88
CA THR A 178 21.27 -7.24 2.02
C THR A 178 20.04 -8.13 1.87
N ILE A 179 19.35 -8.09 0.71
CA ILE A 179 18.22 -8.97 0.40
C ILE A 179 18.71 -10.43 0.40
N GLN A 180 17.99 -11.29 1.12
CA GLN A 180 18.24 -12.73 1.18
C GLN A 180 17.46 -13.49 0.09
N PRO A 181 17.83 -14.74 -0.27
CA PRO A 181 17.12 -15.53 -1.29
C PRO A 181 15.60 -15.60 -1.08
N ASP A 182 15.15 -16.05 0.10
CA ASP A 182 13.72 -16.15 0.45
C ASP A 182 12.99 -14.79 0.37
N GLN A 183 13.71 -13.70 0.68
CA GLN A 183 13.18 -12.36 0.57
C GLN A 183 13.08 -11.90 -0.89
N ASP A 184 14.04 -12.26 -1.75
CA ASP A 184 14.04 -11.91 -3.17
C ASP A 184 12.86 -12.57 -3.90
N GLU A 185 12.50 -13.80 -3.53
CA GLU A 185 11.29 -14.45 -4.04
C GLU A 185 10.02 -13.64 -3.74
N ILE A 186 9.86 -13.19 -2.49
CA ILE A 186 8.76 -12.32 -2.08
C ILE A 186 8.80 -10.98 -2.82
N VAL A 187 9.98 -10.37 -2.95
CA VAL A 187 10.16 -9.09 -3.64
C VAL A 187 9.77 -9.18 -5.11
N ARG A 188 10.12 -10.28 -5.77
CA ARG A 188 9.90 -10.50 -7.22
C ARG A 188 8.57 -11.16 -7.56
N ALA A 189 7.78 -11.60 -6.58
CA ALA A 189 6.44 -12.12 -6.84
C ALA A 189 5.60 -11.11 -7.67
N THR A 190 4.73 -11.62 -8.54
CA THR A 190 4.08 -10.79 -9.55
C THR A 190 3.11 -9.77 -8.95
N LEU A 191 2.73 -8.73 -9.71
CA LEU A 191 1.73 -7.74 -9.28
C LEU A 191 0.35 -8.35 -9.01
N ALA A 192 -0.01 -9.46 -9.64
CA ALA A 192 -1.30 -10.11 -9.41
C ALA A 192 -1.39 -10.78 -8.03
N GLN A 193 -0.24 -11.15 -7.47
CA GLN A 193 -0.14 -11.88 -6.21
C GLN A 193 -0.16 -10.91 -5.03
N THR A 194 -1.13 -11.09 -4.14
CA THR A 194 -1.08 -10.51 -2.80
C THR A 194 -0.19 -11.38 -1.93
N VAL A 195 0.75 -10.74 -1.23
CA VAL A 195 1.68 -11.43 -0.33
C VAL A 195 1.50 -10.90 1.08
N CYS A 196 1.43 -11.81 2.05
CA CYS A 196 1.40 -11.52 3.47
C CYS A 196 2.66 -12.10 4.12
N VAL A 197 3.49 -11.22 4.68
CA VAL A 197 4.77 -11.58 5.26
C VAL A 197 4.64 -11.56 6.79
N GLN A 198 4.62 -12.75 7.37
CA GLN A 198 4.81 -12.94 8.82
C GLN A 198 6.30 -12.91 9.09
N GLY A 199 6.76 -11.99 9.94
CA GLY A 199 8.20 -11.89 10.22
C GLY A 199 8.51 -11.37 11.61
N ALA A 200 9.24 -12.17 12.37
CA ALA A 200 9.76 -11.81 13.69
C ALA A 200 10.62 -10.52 13.66
N PRO A 201 10.84 -9.85 14.80
CA PRO A 201 11.65 -8.65 14.84
C PRO A 201 13.06 -8.89 14.29
N GLY A 202 13.48 -8.02 13.36
CA GLY A 202 14.81 -8.06 12.76
C GLY A 202 14.98 -8.98 11.54
N THR A 203 13.90 -9.60 11.06
CA THR A 203 13.85 -10.40 9.81
C THR A 203 13.83 -9.56 8.53
N GLY A 204 13.59 -8.25 8.65
CA GLY A 204 13.62 -7.33 7.50
C GLY A 204 12.30 -7.19 6.75
N LYS A 205 11.16 -7.65 7.29
CA LYS A 205 9.81 -7.54 6.69
C LYS A 205 9.50 -6.19 6.03
N THR A 206 9.69 -5.07 6.73
CA THR A 206 9.48 -3.73 6.15
C THR A 206 10.35 -3.47 4.92
N ALA A 207 11.62 -3.91 4.96
CA ALA A 207 12.52 -3.74 3.81
C ALA A 207 12.04 -4.57 2.61
N VAL A 208 11.58 -5.80 2.84
CA VAL A 208 10.97 -6.65 1.81
C VAL A 208 9.77 -5.95 1.16
N GLY A 209 8.88 -5.36 1.95
CA GLY A 209 7.73 -4.63 1.41
C GLY A 209 8.10 -3.41 0.58
N LEU A 210 9.10 -2.63 1.01
CA LEU A 210 9.61 -1.48 0.24
C LEU A 210 10.28 -1.90 -1.06
N HIS A 211 11.09 -2.95 -1.01
CA HIS A 211 11.75 -3.51 -2.19
C HIS A 211 10.74 -4.06 -3.18
N ARG A 212 9.72 -4.78 -2.70
CA ARG A 212 8.62 -5.26 -3.53
C ARG A 212 7.90 -4.12 -4.22
N ALA A 213 7.53 -3.06 -3.49
CA ALA A 213 6.94 -1.86 -4.11
C ALA A 213 7.84 -1.26 -5.20
N ALA A 214 9.15 -1.12 -4.94
CA ALA A 214 10.10 -0.60 -5.92
C ALA A 214 10.29 -1.53 -7.15
N TYR A 215 10.27 -2.85 -6.94
CA TYR A 215 10.34 -3.84 -8.01
C TYR A 215 9.07 -3.81 -8.87
N LEU A 216 7.89 -3.71 -8.26
CA LEU A 216 6.62 -3.63 -8.97
C LEU A 216 6.51 -2.33 -9.77
N LEU A 217 6.97 -1.20 -9.25
CA LEU A 217 7.02 0.08 -9.98
C LEU A 217 7.95 0.03 -11.19
N PHE A 218 9.06 -0.71 -11.08
CA PHE A 218 9.97 -0.95 -12.20
C PHE A 218 9.34 -1.86 -13.26
N THR A 219 8.81 -3.01 -12.84
CA THR A 219 8.33 -4.07 -13.75
C THR A 219 6.95 -3.76 -14.35
N HIS A 220 6.11 -3.01 -13.64
CA HIS A 220 4.73 -2.68 -14.03
C HIS A 220 4.48 -1.17 -14.10
N ARG A 221 5.49 -0.41 -14.54
CA ARG A 221 5.49 1.06 -14.56
C ARG A 221 4.26 1.66 -15.23
N GLU A 222 3.83 1.14 -16.38
CA GLU A 222 2.68 1.67 -17.11
C GLU A 222 1.35 1.53 -16.36
N ARG A 223 1.14 0.38 -15.71
CA ARG A 223 -0.06 0.09 -14.93
C ARG A 223 -0.08 0.92 -13.66
N LEU A 224 1.01 0.89 -12.90
CA LEU A 224 1.11 1.56 -11.60
C LEU A 224 1.24 3.08 -11.69
N ALA A 225 1.75 3.63 -12.80
CA ALA A 225 1.73 5.08 -13.02
C ALA A 225 0.31 5.66 -13.08
N ARG A 226 -0.69 4.86 -13.50
CA ARG A 226 -2.10 5.26 -13.56
C ARG A 226 -2.86 4.92 -12.29
N SER A 227 -2.64 3.73 -11.74
CA SER A 227 -3.38 3.23 -10.59
C SER A 227 -2.76 3.58 -9.24
N GLY A 228 -1.51 4.04 -9.19
CA GLY A 228 -0.82 4.42 -7.96
C GLY A 228 -0.38 3.25 -7.08
N VAL A 229 0.55 3.55 -6.17
CA VAL A 229 1.03 2.68 -5.10
C VAL A 229 0.95 3.46 -3.78
N MET A 230 0.40 2.84 -2.74
CA MET A 230 0.29 3.44 -1.41
C MET A 230 0.99 2.59 -0.37
N ILE A 231 1.74 3.23 0.52
CA ILE A 231 2.31 2.62 1.71
C ILE A 231 1.58 3.17 2.93
N VAL A 232 1.04 2.25 3.73
CA VAL A 232 0.37 2.53 5.00
C VAL A 232 1.29 2.06 6.12
N GLY A 233 1.79 3.02 6.88
CA GLY A 233 2.68 2.76 8.03
C GLY A 233 1.99 2.98 9.38
N PRO A 234 2.56 2.45 10.47
CA PRO A 234 1.99 2.55 11.80
C PRO A 234 1.99 3.98 12.36
N ASN A 235 2.98 4.80 12.01
CA ASN A 235 3.09 6.17 12.53
C ASN A 235 3.90 7.10 11.60
N ARG A 236 3.81 8.41 11.86
CA ARG A 236 4.50 9.44 11.06
C ARG A 236 6.03 9.36 11.13
N ALA A 237 6.61 8.92 12.25
CA ALA A 237 8.06 8.78 12.39
C ALA A 237 8.60 7.69 11.44
N PHE A 238 7.88 6.58 11.35
CA PHE A 238 8.13 5.51 10.39
C PHE A 238 7.98 5.97 8.93
N LEU A 239 6.95 6.75 8.61
CA LEU A 239 6.78 7.28 7.25
C LEU A 239 7.88 8.28 6.86
N SER A 240 8.28 9.15 7.79
CA SER A 240 9.43 10.04 7.61
C SER A 240 10.69 9.26 7.27
N TYR A 241 10.92 8.15 7.98
CA TYR A 241 12.00 7.23 7.67
C TYR A 241 11.90 6.63 6.26
N ILE A 242 10.76 6.09 5.85
CA ILE A 242 10.56 5.49 4.51
C ILE A 242 10.71 6.51 3.38
N SER A 243 10.25 7.75 3.58
CA SER A 243 10.35 8.81 2.59
C SER A 243 11.78 9.10 2.14
N SER A 244 12.77 8.74 2.96
CA SER A 244 14.20 8.86 2.64
C SER A 244 14.77 7.66 1.86
N VAL A 245 14.05 6.54 1.83
CA VAL A 245 14.52 5.25 1.28
C VAL A 245 14.03 5.02 -0.15
N LEU A 246 12.77 5.31 -0.45
CA LEU A 246 12.22 5.08 -1.80
C LEU A 246 12.92 5.89 -2.91
N PRO A 247 13.29 7.17 -2.70
CA PRO A 247 14.11 7.89 -3.68
C PRO A 247 15.48 7.24 -3.88
N ALA A 248 16.08 6.68 -2.82
CA ALA A 248 17.34 5.94 -2.89
C ALA A 248 17.21 4.59 -3.62
N LEU A 249 15.99 4.07 -3.79
CA LEU A 249 15.66 2.90 -4.62
C LEU A 249 15.30 3.28 -6.06
N GLY A 250 15.34 4.58 -6.42
CA GLY A 250 15.08 5.07 -7.76
C GLY A 250 13.61 5.43 -8.05
N GLU A 251 12.75 5.47 -7.02
CA GLU A 251 11.31 5.72 -7.17
C GLU A 251 10.87 7.06 -6.56
N VAL A 252 10.03 7.82 -7.29
CA VAL A 252 9.66 9.21 -6.95
C VAL A 252 8.16 9.39 -6.68
N LYS A 253 7.32 8.40 -7.00
CA LYS A 253 5.84 8.51 -6.92
C LYS A 253 5.22 7.36 -6.12
N VAL A 254 5.30 7.45 -4.80
CA VAL A 254 4.60 6.55 -3.87
C VAL A 254 3.90 7.37 -2.82
N ASP A 255 2.59 7.18 -2.70
CA ASP A 255 1.80 7.83 -1.65
C ASP A 255 2.09 7.14 -0.32
N GLN A 256 2.31 7.94 0.72
CA GLN A 256 2.65 7.46 2.05
C GLN A 256 1.70 8.08 3.06
N THR A 257 1.04 7.26 3.86
CA THR A 257 0.10 7.73 4.87
C THR A 257 0.00 6.77 6.05
N THR A 258 -0.61 7.20 7.15
CA THR A 258 -1.04 6.31 8.22
C THR A 258 -2.52 5.97 8.02
N VAL A 259 -3.03 4.96 8.73
CA VAL A 259 -4.48 4.70 8.74
C VAL A 259 -5.26 5.93 9.20
N ALA A 260 -4.79 6.63 10.23
CA ALA A 260 -5.41 7.88 10.68
C ALA A 260 -5.36 8.98 9.60
N GLY A 261 -4.23 9.15 8.91
CA GLY A 261 -4.13 10.12 7.81
C GLY A 261 -5.05 9.79 6.63
N LEU A 262 -5.25 8.50 6.36
CA LEU A 262 -6.12 8.00 5.30
C LEU A 262 -7.61 8.18 5.60
N LEU A 263 -8.02 7.93 6.85
CA LEU A 263 -9.43 7.98 7.28
C LEU A 263 -9.85 9.39 7.76
N GLY A 264 -8.89 10.27 8.03
CA GLY A 264 -9.10 11.57 8.64
C GLY A 264 -8.62 11.59 10.10
N GLU A 265 -7.93 12.66 10.49
CA GLU A 265 -7.37 12.76 11.83
C GLU A 265 -8.45 13.13 12.85
N HIS A 266 -8.83 12.15 13.65
CA HIS A 266 -9.82 12.27 14.71
C HIS A 266 -9.17 11.94 16.07
N ALA A 267 -9.35 12.81 17.05
CA ALA A 267 -8.60 12.79 18.31
C ALA A 267 -9.48 12.75 19.57
N ALA A 268 -10.79 12.49 19.43
CA ALA A 268 -11.63 12.29 20.60
C ALA A 268 -11.20 11.01 21.33
N GLN A 269 -11.07 11.09 22.65
CA GLN A 269 -10.80 9.93 23.48
C GLN A 269 -12.02 9.01 23.51
N GLU A 270 -11.76 7.71 23.48
CA GLU A 270 -12.77 6.68 23.53
C GLU A 270 -12.29 5.54 24.41
N ASP A 271 -13.23 4.88 25.07
CA ASP A 271 -12.95 3.67 25.84
C ASP A 271 -12.40 2.57 24.92
N PRO A 272 -11.35 1.84 25.31
CA PRO A 272 -10.77 0.79 24.48
C PRO A 272 -11.75 -0.32 24.07
N LEU A 273 -12.70 -0.69 24.94
CA LEU A 273 -13.70 -1.72 24.62
C LEU A 273 -14.71 -1.21 23.59
N VAL A 274 -15.11 0.07 23.70
CA VAL A 274 -15.98 0.71 22.69
C VAL A 274 -15.23 0.84 21.36
N SER A 275 -13.95 1.20 21.40
CA SER A 275 -13.09 1.28 20.20
C SER A 275 -12.96 -0.08 19.51
N ALA A 276 -12.76 -1.15 20.29
CA ALA A 276 -12.70 -2.52 19.77
C ALA A 276 -14.03 -2.92 19.11
N LEU A 277 -15.16 -2.64 19.76
CA LEU A 277 -16.50 -2.93 19.22
C LEU A 277 -16.79 -2.16 17.93
N LYS A 278 -16.42 -0.87 17.86
CA LYS A 278 -16.49 -0.07 16.62
C LYS A 278 -15.54 -0.58 15.54
N GLY A 279 -14.45 -1.22 15.93
CA GLY A 279 -13.47 -1.83 15.04
C GLY A 279 -13.90 -3.19 14.44
N ASP A 280 -14.94 -3.81 14.97
CA ASP A 280 -15.45 -5.13 14.56
C ASP A 280 -16.19 -5.05 13.21
N ALA A 281 -15.96 -6.03 12.32
CA ALA A 281 -16.59 -6.11 11.01
C ALA A 281 -18.11 -6.26 11.07
N ARG A 282 -18.69 -6.72 12.19
CA ARG A 282 -20.14 -6.73 12.44
C ARG A 282 -20.76 -5.33 12.32
N MET A 283 -19.98 -4.27 12.51
CA MET A 283 -20.47 -2.91 12.30
C MET A 283 -20.80 -2.60 10.82
N ALA A 284 -20.15 -3.24 9.85
CA ALA A 284 -20.40 -2.97 8.43
C ALA A 284 -21.87 -3.22 8.01
N PRO A 285 -22.48 -4.39 8.27
CA PRO A 285 -23.91 -4.60 7.96
C PRO A 285 -24.83 -3.72 8.82
N VAL A 286 -24.43 -3.34 10.04
CA VAL A 286 -25.19 -2.38 10.87
C VAL A 286 -25.23 -1.00 10.21
N LEU A 287 -24.09 -0.49 9.74
CA LEU A 287 -23.97 0.79 9.04
C LEU A 287 -24.74 0.79 7.72
N GLU A 288 -24.66 -0.30 6.96
CA GLU A 288 -25.45 -0.46 5.74
C GLU A 288 -26.95 -0.36 6.04
N ARG A 289 -27.45 -1.12 7.01
CA ARG A 289 -28.86 -1.05 7.41
C ARG A 289 -29.25 0.30 7.97
N ALA A 290 -28.37 0.96 8.74
CA ALA A 290 -28.59 2.31 9.25
C ALA A 290 -28.78 3.31 8.10
N LEU A 291 -27.90 3.27 7.09
CA LEU A 291 -28.00 4.12 5.90
C LEU A 291 -29.32 3.89 5.15
N TRP A 292 -29.64 2.64 4.84
CA TRP A 292 -30.83 2.30 4.05
C TRP A 292 -32.16 2.51 4.80
N GLN A 293 -32.16 2.62 6.13
CA GLN A 293 -33.34 2.96 6.94
C GLN A 293 -33.82 4.41 6.75
N HIS A 294 -32.98 5.29 6.18
CA HIS A 294 -33.41 6.66 5.87
C HIS A 294 -34.31 6.76 4.64
N ILE A 295 -34.43 5.70 3.84
CA ILE A 295 -35.37 5.67 2.72
C ILE A 295 -36.78 5.45 3.27
N VAL A 296 -37.66 6.41 2.97
CA VAL A 296 -39.05 6.39 3.41
C VAL A 296 -39.92 5.76 2.33
N LYS A 297 -40.96 5.02 2.73
CA LYS A 297 -41.93 4.47 1.79
C LYS A 297 -42.70 5.63 1.11
N PRO A 298 -42.71 5.72 -0.23
CA PRO A 298 -43.50 6.73 -0.93
C PRO A 298 -45.00 6.60 -0.63
N GLU A 299 -45.61 7.66 -0.12
CA GLU A 299 -47.07 7.77 0.07
C GLU A 299 -47.74 8.56 -1.06
N GLU A 300 -46.97 9.41 -1.76
CA GLU A 300 -47.43 10.24 -2.85
C GLU A 300 -46.72 9.89 -4.17
N GLY A 301 -47.41 10.11 -5.28
CA GLY A 301 -46.85 10.01 -6.62
C GLY A 301 -46.24 11.34 -7.10
N LEU A 302 -45.70 11.35 -8.32
CA LEU A 302 -45.19 12.57 -8.95
C LEU A 302 -46.27 13.21 -9.83
N VAL A 303 -46.43 14.52 -9.74
CA VAL A 303 -47.16 15.32 -10.73
C VAL A 303 -46.21 16.33 -11.34
N PHE A 304 -45.96 16.20 -12.65
CA PHE A 304 -45.15 17.13 -13.42
C PHE A 304 -46.03 17.92 -14.39
N THR A 305 -45.86 19.24 -14.40
CA THR A 305 -46.67 20.14 -15.25
C THR A 305 -45.78 20.78 -16.31
N LYS A 306 -46.19 20.67 -17.59
CA LYS A 306 -45.56 21.31 -18.75
C LYS A 306 -46.65 22.00 -19.58
N GLY A 307 -46.65 23.33 -19.61
CA GLY A 307 -47.74 24.09 -20.23
C GLY A 307 -49.10 23.78 -19.59
N ALA A 308 -50.09 23.43 -20.41
CA ALA A 308 -51.43 23.03 -19.94
C ALA A 308 -51.51 21.56 -19.48
N TYR A 309 -50.47 20.76 -19.72
CA TYR A 309 -50.49 19.33 -19.51
C TYR A 309 -49.90 18.94 -18.15
N ARG A 310 -50.57 18.00 -17.49
CA ARG A 310 -50.09 17.32 -16.27
C ARG A 310 -49.79 15.86 -16.59
N HIS A 311 -48.58 15.43 -16.22
CA HIS A 311 -48.09 14.05 -16.32
C HIS A 311 -47.98 13.50 -14.90
N ARG A 312 -48.70 12.42 -14.60
CA ARG A 312 -48.77 11.83 -13.26
C ARG A 312 -48.12 10.45 -13.24
N VAL A 313 -47.13 10.26 -12.37
CA VAL A 313 -46.57 8.97 -12.01
C VAL A 313 -47.19 8.55 -10.68
N ALA A 314 -47.77 7.35 -10.61
CA ALA A 314 -48.46 6.87 -9.42
C ALA A 314 -47.46 6.47 -8.31
N ASP A 315 -47.93 6.47 -7.06
CA ASP A 315 -47.11 6.12 -5.88
C ASP A 315 -46.56 4.68 -5.94
N HIS A 316 -47.35 3.73 -6.47
CA HIS A 316 -46.89 2.34 -6.63
C HIS A 316 -45.72 2.22 -7.62
N GLU A 317 -45.72 2.99 -8.71
CA GLU A 317 -44.60 3.03 -9.66
C GLU A 317 -43.34 3.62 -8.99
N VAL A 318 -43.51 4.66 -8.16
CA VAL A 318 -42.40 5.22 -7.34
C VAL A 318 -41.86 4.16 -6.38
N ARG A 319 -42.74 3.39 -5.72
CA ARG A 319 -42.32 2.29 -4.82
C ARG A 319 -41.52 1.23 -5.57
N GLU A 320 -41.96 0.80 -6.75
CA GLU A 320 -41.25 -0.17 -7.59
C GLU A 320 -39.88 0.35 -8.04
N MET A 321 -39.82 1.63 -8.45
CA MET A 321 -38.55 2.28 -8.81
C MET A 321 -37.57 2.32 -7.63
N VAL A 322 -38.04 2.67 -6.43
CA VAL A 322 -37.20 2.70 -5.22
C VAL A 322 -36.74 1.29 -4.84
N ALA A 323 -37.67 0.32 -4.83
CA ALA A 323 -37.37 -1.06 -4.47
C ALA A 323 -36.34 -1.69 -5.42
N SER A 324 -36.45 -1.42 -6.72
CA SER A 324 -35.51 -1.94 -7.73
C SER A 324 -34.13 -1.26 -7.74
N LEU A 325 -33.99 -0.07 -7.15
CA LEU A 325 -32.69 0.61 -6.99
C LEU A 325 -31.99 0.25 -5.67
N ARG A 326 -32.78 -0.13 -4.66
CA ARG A 326 -32.28 -0.50 -3.34
C ARG A 326 -31.44 -1.77 -3.43
N GLY A 327 -30.20 -1.71 -2.94
CA GLY A 327 -29.27 -2.86 -2.94
C GLY A 327 -28.55 -3.13 -4.26
N THR A 328 -28.98 -2.52 -5.38
CA THR A 328 -28.28 -2.65 -6.68
C THR A 328 -27.26 -1.56 -6.94
N THR A 329 -27.39 -0.42 -6.24
CA THR A 329 -26.55 0.77 -6.41
C THR A 329 -26.07 1.29 -5.07
N ARG A 330 -24.97 2.03 -5.07
CA ARG A 330 -24.60 2.88 -3.92
C ARG A 330 -25.66 3.95 -3.67
N TYR A 331 -25.73 4.48 -2.45
CA TYR A 331 -26.82 5.35 -2.02
C TYR A 331 -26.98 6.62 -2.87
N LEU A 332 -25.89 7.36 -3.14
CA LEU A 332 -25.95 8.61 -3.89
C LEU A 332 -26.21 8.40 -5.40
N PRO A 333 -25.53 7.46 -6.10
CA PRO A 333 -25.89 7.08 -7.46
C PRO A 333 -27.32 6.56 -7.58
N GLY A 334 -27.80 5.76 -6.61
CA GLY A 334 -29.19 5.29 -6.57
C GLY A 334 -30.20 6.43 -6.49
N ARG A 335 -29.93 7.42 -5.63
CA ARG A 335 -30.73 8.64 -5.55
C ARG A 335 -30.76 9.42 -6.87
N ALA A 336 -29.62 9.54 -7.57
CA ALA A 336 -29.55 10.19 -8.87
C ALA A 336 -30.31 9.39 -9.96
N ALA A 337 -30.18 8.06 -9.93
CA ALA A 337 -30.90 7.15 -10.82
C ALA A 337 -32.42 7.21 -10.60
N LEU A 338 -32.90 7.37 -9.36
CA LEU A 338 -34.33 7.57 -9.08
C LEU A 338 -34.85 8.82 -9.78
N ALA A 339 -34.14 9.94 -9.70
CA ALA A 339 -34.53 11.17 -10.39
C ALA A 339 -34.62 10.98 -11.91
N GLN A 340 -33.66 10.25 -12.49
CA GLN A 340 -33.66 9.93 -13.92
C GLN A 340 -34.78 8.97 -14.31
N ARG A 341 -35.09 7.94 -13.50
CA ARG A 341 -36.21 7.02 -13.75
C ARG A 341 -37.56 7.70 -13.65
N LEU A 342 -37.74 8.60 -12.69
CA LEU A 342 -38.95 9.44 -12.58
C LEU A 342 -39.11 10.33 -13.81
N ALA A 343 -38.02 10.95 -14.27
CA ALA A 343 -38.03 11.75 -15.49
C ALA A 343 -38.39 10.90 -16.71
N HIS A 344 -37.77 9.74 -16.87
CA HIS A 344 -38.10 8.81 -17.95
C HIS A 344 -39.58 8.41 -17.95
N GLN A 345 -40.18 8.13 -16.79
CA GLN A 345 -41.61 7.84 -16.68
C GLN A 345 -42.51 9.02 -17.09
N VAL A 346 -42.07 10.25 -16.86
CA VAL A 346 -42.75 11.45 -17.36
C VAL A 346 -42.63 11.53 -18.89
N LEU A 347 -41.45 11.25 -19.45
CA LEU A 347 -41.22 11.27 -20.89
C LEU A 347 -42.08 10.25 -21.64
N VAL A 348 -42.18 9.02 -21.13
CA VAL A 348 -43.07 7.98 -21.70
C VAL A 348 -44.52 8.51 -21.79
N ARG A 349 -44.97 9.28 -20.80
CA ARG A 349 -46.31 9.89 -20.80
C ARG A 349 -46.44 11.10 -21.74
N MET A 350 -45.34 11.75 -22.09
CA MET A 350 -45.29 12.81 -23.10
C MET A 350 -45.35 12.19 -24.50
N GLU A 351 -44.60 11.11 -24.74
CA GLU A 351 -44.62 10.34 -25.99
C GLU A 351 -45.99 9.75 -26.30
N GLN A 352 -46.68 9.20 -25.29
CA GLN A 352 -48.06 8.74 -25.41
C GLN A 352 -49.04 9.84 -25.85
N ARG A 353 -48.66 11.11 -25.71
CA ARG A 353 -49.44 12.27 -26.16
C ARG A 353 -48.93 12.88 -27.47
N GLY A 354 -47.98 12.22 -28.13
CA GLY A 354 -47.42 12.64 -29.40
C GLY A 354 -46.27 13.65 -29.32
N GLU A 355 -45.72 13.90 -28.12
CA GLU A 355 -44.47 14.68 -28.00
C GLU A 355 -43.26 13.81 -28.36
N SER A 356 -42.16 14.43 -28.80
CA SER A 356 -40.88 13.76 -29.05
C SER A 356 -39.79 14.33 -28.13
N PRO A 357 -39.79 13.98 -26.83
CA PRO A 357 -38.78 14.46 -25.89
C PRO A 357 -37.41 13.83 -26.18
N ASP A 358 -36.35 14.58 -25.95
CA ASP A 358 -34.95 14.13 -26.07
C ASP A 358 -34.27 14.04 -24.69
N ASP A 359 -32.99 13.67 -24.67
CA ASP A 359 -32.19 13.58 -23.45
C ASP A 359 -32.12 14.92 -22.68
N ARG A 360 -32.17 16.06 -23.39
CA ARG A 360 -32.18 17.38 -22.75
C ARG A 360 -33.48 17.62 -22.00
N VAL A 361 -34.61 17.19 -22.56
CA VAL A 361 -35.90 17.23 -21.87
C VAL A 361 -35.87 16.32 -20.65
N GLN A 362 -35.30 15.11 -20.75
CA GLN A 362 -35.17 14.22 -19.60
C GLN A 362 -34.39 14.86 -18.45
N ASP A 363 -33.23 15.45 -18.75
CA ASP A 363 -32.40 16.13 -17.76
C ASP A 363 -33.11 17.35 -17.14
N ALA A 364 -33.88 18.09 -17.93
CA ALA A 364 -34.69 19.20 -17.43
C ALA A 364 -35.79 18.73 -16.48
N VAL A 365 -36.47 17.62 -16.80
CA VAL A 365 -37.49 17.02 -15.93
C VAL A 365 -36.85 16.47 -14.66
N ALA A 366 -35.73 15.75 -14.74
CA ALA A 366 -35.02 15.20 -13.59
C ALA A 366 -34.56 16.29 -12.61
N ARG A 367 -34.22 17.48 -13.12
CA ARG A 367 -33.80 18.65 -12.32
C ARG A 367 -34.96 19.54 -11.87
N SER A 368 -36.20 19.20 -12.24
CA SER A 368 -37.39 19.98 -11.91
C SER A 368 -37.69 19.96 -10.40
N LYS A 369 -38.40 21.00 -9.94
CA LYS A 369 -38.78 21.13 -8.52
C LYS A 369 -39.63 19.95 -8.01
N PRO A 370 -40.67 19.47 -8.72
CA PRO A 370 -41.48 18.34 -8.26
C PRO A 370 -40.66 17.05 -8.10
N VAL A 371 -39.77 16.74 -9.05
CA VAL A 371 -38.90 15.56 -8.96
C VAL A 371 -37.93 15.69 -7.79
N LYS A 372 -37.26 16.85 -7.64
CA LYS A 372 -36.34 17.09 -6.52
C LYS A 372 -37.02 16.96 -5.16
N GLN A 373 -38.24 17.47 -5.01
CA GLN A 373 -39.00 17.39 -3.76
C GLN A 373 -39.38 15.95 -3.42
N LEU A 374 -39.88 15.18 -4.40
CA LEU A 374 -40.22 13.77 -4.20
C LEU A 374 -38.98 12.93 -3.89
N VAL A 375 -37.87 13.14 -4.61
CA VAL A 375 -36.62 12.42 -4.34
C VAL A 375 -36.08 12.77 -2.95
N GLU A 376 -36.17 14.03 -2.50
CA GLU A 376 -35.70 14.41 -1.17
C GLU A 376 -36.56 13.83 -0.04
N SER A 377 -37.88 13.73 -0.22
CA SER A 377 -38.77 13.16 0.81
C SER A 377 -38.64 11.64 0.91
N VAL A 378 -38.45 10.95 -0.22
CA VAL A 378 -38.34 9.50 -0.28
C VAL A 378 -36.91 9.02 0.01
N TRP A 379 -35.91 9.73 -0.51
CA TRP A 379 -34.51 9.32 -0.54
C TRP A 379 -33.59 10.52 -0.24
N PRO A 380 -33.54 10.96 1.03
CA PRO A 380 -32.89 12.21 1.43
C PRO A 380 -31.38 12.21 1.13
N LYS A 381 -30.82 13.38 0.82
CA LYS A 381 -29.36 13.51 0.66
C LYS A 381 -28.70 13.53 2.04
N LEU A 382 -27.82 12.56 2.30
CA LEU A 382 -27.14 12.38 3.58
C LEU A 382 -25.63 12.49 3.45
N THR A 383 -24.97 12.80 4.57
CA THR A 383 -23.53 12.64 4.76
C THR A 383 -23.23 11.49 5.74
N PRO A 384 -22.03 10.88 5.69
CA PRO A 384 -21.65 9.83 6.63
C PRO A 384 -21.85 10.23 8.10
N GLU A 385 -21.49 11.47 8.43
CA GLU A 385 -21.57 12.02 9.78
C GLU A 385 -23.01 12.12 10.28
N GLN A 386 -23.98 12.40 9.39
CA GLN A 386 -25.40 12.45 9.76
C GLN A 386 -25.93 11.07 10.14
N VAL A 387 -25.54 10.04 9.39
CA VAL A 387 -25.98 8.65 9.63
C VAL A 387 -25.35 8.13 10.91
N LEU A 388 -24.04 8.30 11.08
CA LEU A 388 -23.34 7.83 12.28
C LEU A 388 -23.80 8.59 13.53
N HIS A 389 -24.01 9.92 13.44
CA HIS A 389 -24.52 10.70 14.58
C HIS A 389 -25.88 10.18 15.05
N ARG A 390 -26.81 9.90 14.13
CA ARG A 390 -28.12 9.34 14.48
C ARG A 390 -27.96 7.95 15.10
N LEU A 391 -27.11 7.10 14.50
CA LEU A 391 -26.85 5.75 14.98
C LEU A 391 -26.35 5.72 16.43
N LEU A 392 -25.45 6.63 16.80
CA LEU A 392 -24.87 6.70 18.15
C LEU A 392 -25.71 7.54 19.14
N SER A 393 -26.81 8.16 18.69
CA SER A 393 -27.66 9.03 19.53
C SER A 393 -29.05 8.45 19.83
N ASP A 394 -29.58 7.61 18.95
CA ASP A 394 -30.97 7.11 19.00
C ASP A 394 -30.97 5.60 19.27
N PRO A 395 -31.32 5.16 20.51
CA PRO A 395 -31.30 3.75 20.90
C PRO A 395 -32.23 2.88 20.04
N GLU A 396 -33.41 3.37 19.67
CA GLU A 396 -34.34 2.58 18.86
C GLU A 396 -33.86 2.43 17.42
N PHE A 397 -33.26 3.50 16.88
CA PHE A 397 -32.66 3.46 15.55
C PHE A 397 -31.45 2.52 15.51
N LEU A 398 -30.61 2.54 16.54
CA LEU A 398 -29.52 1.58 16.70
C LEU A 398 -30.05 0.15 16.77
N ALA A 399 -31.05 -0.14 17.62
CA ALA A 399 -31.60 -1.49 17.75
C ALA A 399 -32.16 -2.03 16.43
N ARG A 400 -32.89 -1.20 15.66
CA ARG A 400 -33.39 -1.56 14.33
C ARG A 400 -32.27 -1.83 13.32
N ALA A 401 -31.18 -1.07 13.39
CA ALA A 401 -29.99 -1.26 12.56
C ALA A 401 -29.15 -2.47 12.98
N ALA A 402 -28.99 -2.71 14.28
CA ALA A 402 -28.17 -3.75 14.87
C ALA A 402 -28.76 -5.14 14.67
N LYS A 403 -30.09 -5.28 14.85
CA LYS A 403 -30.79 -6.57 14.83
C LYS A 403 -30.08 -7.58 15.75
N THR A 404 -29.55 -8.67 15.20
CA THR A 404 -28.87 -9.75 15.92
C THR A 404 -27.35 -9.66 15.84
N ASP A 405 -26.80 -8.67 15.13
CA ASP A 405 -25.34 -8.56 14.96
C ASP A 405 -24.66 -8.01 16.23
N LEU A 406 -25.39 -7.26 17.05
CA LEU A 406 -24.91 -6.71 18.33
C LEU A 406 -25.87 -7.07 19.46
N SER A 407 -25.31 -7.48 20.60
CA SER A 407 -26.07 -7.72 21.83
C SER A 407 -26.65 -6.42 22.40
N PRO A 408 -27.67 -6.48 23.29
CA PRO A 408 -28.18 -5.29 23.98
C PRO A 408 -27.09 -4.52 24.72
N ASP A 409 -26.16 -5.21 25.38
CA ASP A 409 -25.06 -4.59 26.13
C ASP A 409 -24.07 -3.89 25.18
N GLU A 410 -23.75 -4.51 24.04
CA GLU A 410 -22.93 -3.90 22.98
C GLU A 410 -23.61 -2.64 22.41
N GLN A 411 -24.93 -2.67 22.22
CA GLN A 411 -25.70 -1.52 21.75
C GLN A 411 -25.66 -0.37 22.77
N GLU A 412 -25.81 -0.67 24.06
CA GLU A 412 -25.70 0.35 25.12
C GLU A 412 -24.29 0.97 25.15
N MET A 413 -23.24 0.17 24.97
CA MET A 413 -21.86 0.64 24.93
C MET A 413 -21.58 1.61 23.77
N LEU A 414 -22.24 1.44 22.62
CA LEU A 414 -22.05 2.31 21.45
C LEU A 414 -22.73 3.68 21.61
N LEU A 415 -23.79 3.77 22.41
CA LEU A 415 -24.58 4.99 22.55
C LEU A 415 -23.82 6.06 23.34
N TRP A 416 -23.91 7.31 22.89
CA TRP A 416 -23.40 8.41 23.69
C TRP A 416 -24.26 8.61 24.93
N ARG A 417 -23.64 8.53 26.12
CA ARG A 417 -24.26 8.85 27.41
C ARG A 417 -25.00 10.20 27.39
N LYS A 418 -24.45 11.18 26.68
CA LYS A 418 -25.09 12.47 26.41
C LYS A 418 -24.92 12.80 24.92
N PRO A 419 -25.98 12.60 24.11
CA PRO A 419 -25.90 12.87 22.67
C PRO A 419 -25.51 14.31 22.36
N TYR A 420 -24.68 14.48 21.34
CA TYR A 420 -24.36 15.80 20.81
C TYR A 420 -25.59 16.42 20.15
N ARG A 421 -25.71 17.76 20.21
CA ARG A 421 -26.86 18.51 19.61
C ARG A 421 -27.05 18.23 18.13
N GLY A 422 -25.98 17.90 17.42
CA GLY A 422 -26.01 17.47 16.03
C GLY A 422 -24.64 17.02 15.56
N TRP A 423 -24.61 16.38 14.39
CA TRP A 423 -23.41 15.80 13.79
C TRP A 423 -22.24 16.79 13.63
N LYS A 424 -22.52 18.08 13.38
CA LYS A 424 -21.47 19.12 13.29
C LYS A 424 -20.75 19.41 14.62
N SER A 425 -21.40 19.12 15.73
CA SER A 425 -20.85 19.31 17.09
C SER A 425 -20.26 18.04 17.70
N ALA A 426 -20.43 16.90 17.02
CA ALA A 426 -19.93 15.62 17.48
C ALA A 426 -18.40 15.61 17.47
N LYS A 427 -17.81 15.04 18.52
CA LYS A 427 -16.38 14.78 18.59
C LYS A 427 -16.13 13.33 18.23
N TRP A 428 -15.62 13.11 17.03
CA TRP A 428 -15.35 11.77 16.50
C TRP A 428 -14.03 11.21 17.02
N SER A 429 -14.01 9.92 17.34
CA SER A 429 -12.82 9.15 17.71
C SER A 429 -12.10 8.60 16.48
N ALA A 430 -10.93 7.99 16.68
CA ALA A 430 -10.23 7.27 15.62
C ALA A 430 -11.02 6.03 15.14
N ALA A 431 -11.79 5.37 16.02
CA ALA A 431 -12.62 4.23 15.64
C ALA A 431 -13.83 4.67 14.80
N ASP A 432 -14.41 5.83 15.09
CA ASP A 432 -15.47 6.44 14.27
C ASP A 432 -15.00 6.71 12.83
N ALA A 433 -13.73 7.06 12.64
CA ALA A 433 -13.16 7.33 11.32
C ALA A 433 -13.32 6.14 10.35
N ALA A 434 -13.14 4.91 10.86
CA ALA A 434 -13.32 3.70 10.06
C ALA A 434 -14.80 3.44 9.70
N LEU A 435 -15.72 3.75 10.61
CA LEU A 435 -17.16 3.67 10.38
C LEU A 435 -17.62 4.73 9.36
N LEU A 436 -17.11 5.95 9.47
CA LEU A 436 -17.36 7.05 8.53
C LEU A 436 -16.84 6.72 7.13
N ASP A 437 -15.67 6.08 7.01
CA ASP A 437 -15.14 5.62 5.73
C ASP A 437 -16.00 4.51 5.11
N GLU A 438 -16.54 3.57 5.89
CA GLU A 438 -17.48 2.55 5.40
C GLU A 438 -18.77 3.19 4.87
N LEU A 439 -19.37 4.12 5.64
CA LEU A 439 -20.54 4.88 5.21
C LEU A 439 -20.26 5.68 3.93
N ARG A 440 -19.07 6.25 3.80
CA ARG A 440 -18.65 6.96 2.59
C ARG A 440 -18.66 6.04 1.37
N ASP A 441 -18.10 4.83 1.47
CA ASP A 441 -18.12 3.85 0.37
C ASP A 441 -19.51 3.33 0.03
N LEU A 442 -20.36 3.12 1.04
CA LEU A 442 -21.76 2.75 0.86
C LEU A 442 -22.55 3.85 0.14
N MET A 443 -22.18 5.12 0.37
CA MET A 443 -22.77 6.27 -0.31
C MET A 443 -22.24 6.46 -1.72
N GLU A 444 -20.93 6.36 -1.89
CA GLU A 444 -20.21 6.57 -3.14
C GLU A 444 -18.94 5.72 -3.16
N ARG A 445 -18.71 5.00 -4.27
CA ARG A 445 -17.64 4.01 -4.35
C ARG A 445 -16.26 4.63 -4.11
N THR A 446 -15.51 4.07 -3.16
CA THR A 446 -14.10 4.44 -2.95
C THR A 446 -13.25 4.04 -4.17
N PRO A 447 -12.42 4.94 -4.72
CA PRO A 447 -11.46 4.60 -5.77
C PRO A 447 -10.44 3.54 -5.32
N SER A 448 -10.07 2.65 -6.24
CA SER A 448 -9.03 1.64 -6.00
C SER A 448 -7.68 2.13 -6.50
N ILE A 449 -6.63 1.78 -5.78
CA ILE A 449 -5.23 1.89 -6.18
C ILE A 449 -4.72 0.55 -6.76
N GLY A 450 -3.55 0.57 -7.40
CA GLY A 450 -2.96 -0.59 -8.06
C GLY A 450 -2.23 -1.54 -7.12
N HIS A 451 -1.55 -1.00 -6.12
CA HIS A 451 -0.86 -1.80 -5.11
C HIS A 451 -0.84 -1.10 -3.75
N LEU A 452 -1.09 -1.86 -2.69
CA LEU A 452 -1.11 -1.39 -1.30
C LEU A 452 -0.03 -2.11 -0.49
N VAL A 453 0.85 -1.39 0.19
CA VAL A 453 1.73 -1.95 1.21
C VAL A 453 1.20 -1.56 2.58
N VAL A 454 1.00 -2.52 3.48
CA VAL A 454 0.52 -2.28 4.85
C VAL A 454 1.53 -2.86 5.81
N ASP A 455 2.14 -2.03 6.66
CA ASP A 455 3.03 -2.48 7.73
C ASP A 455 2.32 -2.49 9.08
N GLU A 456 2.77 -3.37 9.98
CA GLU A 456 2.16 -3.67 11.28
C GLU A 456 0.65 -3.96 11.18
N ALA A 457 0.27 -4.74 10.16
CA ALA A 457 -1.14 -5.01 9.85
C ALA A 457 -1.87 -5.78 10.95
N GLN A 458 -1.16 -6.45 11.87
CA GLN A 458 -1.74 -7.15 13.00
C GLN A 458 -2.46 -6.24 13.99
N ASP A 459 -2.12 -4.94 14.03
CA ASP A 459 -2.69 -3.96 14.97
C ASP A 459 -3.90 -3.20 14.40
N LEU A 460 -4.29 -3.54 13.16
CA LEU A 460 -5.42 -2.91 12.51
C LEU A 460 -6.72 -3.64 12.88
N SER A 461 -7.75 -2.85 13.22
CA SER A 461 -9.09 -3.40 13.44
C SER A 461 -9.70 -3.88 12.12
N GLU A 462 -10.69 -4.76 12.20
CA GLU A 462 -11.35 -5.31 11.01
C GLU A 462 -11.97 -4.21 10.15
N MET A 463 -12.56 -3.17 10.75
CA MET A 463 -13.08 -2.01 10.03
C MET A 463 -11.98 -1.16 9.37
N GLN A 464 -10.80 -1.04 9.97
CA GLN A 464 -9.65 -0.39 9.34
C GLN A 464 -9.14 -1.22 8.16
N LEU A 465 -9.06 -2.54 8.30
CA LEU A 465 -8.70 -3.46 7.23
C LEU A 465 -9.71 -3.40 6.08
N ARG A 466 -11.02 -3.30 6.36
CA ARG A 466 -12.03 -3.06 5.33
C ARG A 466 -11.82 -1.74 4.60
N ALA A 467 -11.42 -0.68 5.32
CA ALA A 467 -11.12 0.62 4.71
C ALA A 467 -9.92 0.57 3.76
N LEU A 468 -8.89 -0.20 4.11
CA LEU A 468 -7.77 -0.51 3.23
C LEU A 468 -8.20 -1.40 2.06
N GLY A 469 -9.00 -2.43 2.32
CA GLY A 469 -9.55 -3.36 1.33
C GLY A 469 -10.34 -2.66 0.23
N ARG A 470 -11.13 -1.63 0.60
CA ARG A 470 -11.84 -0.76 -0.35
C ARG A 470 -10.93 -0.10 -1.38
N ARG A 471 -9.71 0.24 -0.97
CA ARG A 471 -8.70 0.91 -1.80
C ARG A 471 -7.87 -0.11 -2.58
N CYS A 472 -7.83 -1.38 -2.22
CA CYS A 472 -7.14 -2.42 -3.00
C CYS A 472 -8.06 -3.42 -3.72
N ARG A 473 -9.37 -3.13 -3.87
CA ARG A 473 -10.35 -4.05 -4.49
C ARG A 473 -9.94 -4.62 -5.87
N ASN A 474 -9.29 -3.80 -6.70
CA ASN A 474 -8.85 -4.19 -8.05
C ASN A 474 -7.32 -4.28 -8.17
N GLY A 475 -6.62 -4.16 -7.03
CA GLY A 475 -5.17 -4.19 -6.93
C GLY A 475 -4.71 -5.37 -6.08
N SER A 476 -3.40 -5.43 -5.85
CA SER A 476 -2.80 -6.38 -4.91
C SER A 476 -2.32 -5.69 -3.65
N ALA A 477 -2.00 -6.48 -2.65
CA ALA A 477 -1.43 -6.00 -1.40
C ALA A 477 -0.11 -6.69 -1.06
N THR A 478 0.73 -5.97 -0.32
CA THR A 478 1.85 -6.52 0.43
C THR A 478 1.58 -6.21 1.90
N VAL A 479 1.14 -7.23 2.63
CA VAL A 479 0.79 -7.14 4.05
C VAL A 479 2.01 -7.58 4.85
N LEU A 480 2.42 -6.80 5.84
CA LEU A 480 3.59 -7.07 6.65
C LEU A 480 3.20 -6.98 8.12
N GLY A 481 3.79 -7.85 8.93
CA GLY A 481 3.64 -7.75 10.38
C GLY A 481 4.14 -8.97 11.13
N ASP A 482 3.74 -9.05 12.39
CA ASP A 482 4.04 -10.16 13.27
C ASP A 482 2.89 -10.38 14.26
N LEU A 483 2.16 -11.51 14.14
CA LEU A 483 1.04 -11.81 15.05
C LEU A 483 1.47 -11.86 16.53
N ALA A 484 2.73 -12.20 16.83
CA ALA A 484 3.24 -12.19 18.21
C ALA A 484 3.52 -10.77 18.75
N GLN A 485 3.43 -9.74 17.90
CA GLN A 485 3.66 -8.33 18.27
C GLN A 485 2.37 -7.51 18.32
N GLY A 486 1.21 -8.15 18.48
CA GLY A 486 -0.05 -7.44 18.67
C GLY A 486 0.00 -6.53 19.91
N THR A 487 -0.28 -5.24 19.74
CA THR A 487 -0.25 -4.24 20.81
C THR A 487 -1.62 -3.68 21.19
N THR A 488 -2.64 -4.00 20.39
CA THR A 488 -4.00 -3.46 20.55
C THR A 488 -4.98 -4.51 21.08
N PRO A 489 -6.07 -4.10 21.75
CA PRO A 489 -7.10 -5.04 22.21
C PRO A 489 -7.79 -5.83 21.09
N TRP A 490 -7.74 -5.32 19.85
CA TRP A 490 -8.34 -5.92 18.65
C TRP A 490 -7.28 -6.52 17.72
N SER A 491 -6.03 -6.67 18.19
CA SER A 491 -4.98 -7.23 17.35
C SER A 491 -5.39 -8.62 16.87
N THR A 492 -5.16 -8.87 15.59
CA THR A 492 -5.60 -10.11 14.97
C THR A 492 -4.75 -11.30 15.41
N SER A 493 -5.35 -12.49 15.45
CA SER A 493 -4.67 -13.75 15.71
C SER A 493 -4.40 -14.56 14.44
N SER A 494 -4.82 -14.07 13.26
CA SER A 494 -4.78 -14.83 12.01
C SER A 494 -4.62 -13.90 10.80
N TRP A 495 -3.66 -14.23 9.93
CA TRP A 495 -3.48 -13.54 8.66
C TRP A 495 -4.63 -13.81 7.69
N GLU A 496 -5.31 -14.95 7.76
CA GLU A 496 -6.50 -15.21 6.96
C GLU A 496 -7.61 -14.20 7.27
N THR A 497 -7.75 -13.78 8.53
CA THR A 497 -8.69 -12.73 8.93
C THR A 497 -8.29 -11.38 8.34
N VAL A 498 -7.01 -11.02 8.40
CA VAL A 498 -6.50 -9.78 7.78
C VAL A 498 -6.79 -9.76 6.28
N LEU A 499 -6.42 -10.82 5.57
CA LEU A 499 -6.62 -10.97 4.14
C LEU A 499 -8.11 -10.97 3.76
N ARG A 500 -8.97 -11.61 4.56
CA ARG A 500 -10.42 -11.59 4.37
C ARG A 500 -10.99 -10.18 4.42
N HIS A 501 -10.61 -9.38 5.41
CA HIS A 501 -11.11 -8.01 5.56
C HIS A 501 -10.51 -7.04 4.54
N LEU A 502 -9.30 -7.32 4.03
CA LEU A 502 -8.74 -6.65 2.85
C LEU A 502 -9.42 -7.05 1.54
N GLY A 503 -10.19 -8.13 1.50
CA GLY A 503 -10.78 -8.68 0.27
C GLY A 503 -9.76 -9.39 -0.63
N GLN A 504 -8.66 -9.88 -0.04
CA GLN A 504 -7.53 -10.51 -0.73
C GLN A 504 -7.44 -12.01 -0.37
N HIS A 505 -8.52 -12.75 -0.65
CA HIS A 505 -8.70 -14.12 -0.18
C HIS A 505 -7.66 -15.13 -0.70
N GLU A 506 -7.04 -14.85 -1.85
CA GLU A 506 -6.01 -15.67 -2.48
C GLU A 506 -4.59 -15.24 -2.08
N GLY A 507 -4.46 -14.38 -1.06
CA GLY A 507 -3.16 -13.93 -0.58
C GLY A 507 -2.33 -15.07 0.01
N GLU A 508 -1.05 -15.13 -0.36
CA GLU A 508 -0.12 -16.13 0.16
C GLU A 508 0.55 -15.62 1.44
N VAL A 509 0.57 -16.45 2.48
CA VAL A 509 1.26 -16.14 3.74
C VAL A 509 2.64 -16.80 3.71
N THR A 510 3.69 -15.99 3.80
CA THR A 510 5.08 -16.43 3.85
C THR A 510 5.70 -16.01 5.18
N GLU A 511 6.36 -16.96 5.86
CA GLU A 511 7.00 -16.71 7.14
C GLU A 511 8.52 -16.50 6.98
N LEU A 512 9.02 -15.35 7.43
CA LEU A 512 10.44 -15.06 7.54
C LEU A 512 10.91 -15.37 8.97
N THR A 513 11.62 -16.49 9.13
CA THR A 513 12.08 -16.97 10.45
C THR A 513 13.50 -16.51 10.80
N LEU A 514 14.30 -16.10 9.80
CA LEU A 514 15.69 -15.73 9.98
C LEU A 514 15.86 -14.22 10.16
N GLY A 515 16.19 -13.82 11.39
CA GLY A 515 16.50 -12.47 11.79
C GLY A 515 18.01 -12.19 11.78
N PHE A 516 18.36 -10.94 11.56
CA PHE A 516 19.77 -10.53 11.56
C PHE A 516 20.04 -9.23 12.34
N ARG A 517 18.98 -8.53 12.78
CA ARG A 517 19.14 -7.27 13.52
C ARG A 517 19.14 -7.46 15.03
N VAL A 518 18.38 -8.43 15.52
CA VAL A 518 18.24 -8.67 16.97
C VAL A 518 19.31 -9.68 17.38
N PRO A 519 20.14 -9.43 18.41
CA PRO A 519 21.09 -10.41 18.90
C PRO A 519 20.40 -11.73 19.29
N ARG A 520 21.07 -12.85 19.01
CA ARG A 520 20.53 -14.20 19.26
C ARG A 520 20.04 -14.39 20.69
N GLU A 521 20.81 -13.97 21.67
CA GLU A 521 20.51 -14.16 23.10
C GLU A 521 19.21 -13.43 23.50
N VAL A 522 19.00 -12.23 22.94
CA VAL A 522 17.76 -11.45 23.17
C VAL A 522 16.57 -12.14 22.53
N LEU A 523 16.74 -12.63 21.29
CA LEU A 523 15.69 -13.29 20.54
C LEU A 523 15.32 -14.64 21.16
N ASP A 524 16.31 -15.45 21.54
CA ASP A 524 16.13 -16.75 22.20
C ASP A 524 15.43 -16.58 23.56
N TYR A 525 15.77 -15.53 24.31
CA TYR A 525 15.08 -15.20 25.55
C TYR A 525 13.62 -14.82 25.30
N ALA A 526 13.35 -13.92 24.34
CA ALA A 526 12.00 -13.49 23.99
C ALA A 526 11.15 -14.64 23.43
N ALA A 527 11.75 -15.55 22.66
CA ALA A 527 11.08 -16.71 22.05
C ALA A 527 10.48 -17.68 23.09
N ARG A 528 10.93 -17.62 24.36
CA ARG A 528 10.31 -18.38 25.47
C ARG A 528 8.85 -18.00 25.72
N LEU A 529 8.43 -16.79 25.31
CA LEU A 529 7.04 -16.34 25.41
C LEU A 529 6.17 -16.85 24.24
N LEU A 530 6.77 -17.22 23.12
CA LEU A 530 6.07 -17.54 21.88
C LEU A 530 5.01 -18.65 22.05
N PRO A 531 5.25 -19.76 22.79
CA PRO A 531 4.24 -20.79 22.99
C PRO A 531 2.98 -20.31 23.72
N PHE A 532 3.06 -19.19 24.46
CA PHE A 532 1.94 -18.64 25.22
C PHE A 532 1.18 -17.55 24.46
N ILE A 533 1.88 -16.76 23.64
CA ILE A 533 1.31 -15.60 22.94
C ILE A 533 0.92 -15.91 21.49
N ALA A 534 1.62 -16.84 20.83
CA ALA A 534 1.38 -17.22 19.44
C ALA A 534 1.90 -18.64 19.14
N PRO A 535 1.24 -19.70 19.65
CA PRO A 535 1.73 -21.07 19.61
C PRO A 535 1.88 -21.68 18.20
N GLY A 536 1.27 -21.07 17.18
CA GLY A 536 1.34 -21.54 15.79
C GLY A 536 2.51 -20.98 14.98
N LEU A 537 3.28 -20.04 15.52
CA LEU A 537 4.39 -19.41 14.80
C LEU A 537 5.70 -20.18 14.98
N ALA A 538 6.54 -20.17 13.95
CA ALA A 538 7.86 -20.75 14.05
C ALA A 538 8.77 -19.91 14.97
N ALA A 539 9.63 -20.58 15.73
CA ALA A 539 10.58 -19.90 16.59
C ALA A 539 11.60 -19.13 15.73
N PRO A 540 11.72 -17.80 15.90
CA PRO A 540 12.63 -17.02 15.08
C PRO A 540 14.08 -17.28 15.48
N ARG A 541 14.97 -17.29 14.49
CA ARG A 541 16.40 -17.54 14.66
C ARG A 541 17.19 -16.30 14.33
N SER A 542 18.24 -15.99 15.09
CA SER A 542 19.15 -14.90 14.74
C SER A 542 20.55 -15.39 14.38
N LEU A 543 21.07 -14.85 13.28
CA LEU A 543 22.48 -15.02 12.91
C LEU A 543 23.41 -14.01 13.60
N ARG A 544 22.87 -12.96 14.23
CA ARG A 544 23.67 -11.95 14.92
C ARG A 544 24.12 -12.45 16.30
N PRO A 545 25.42 -12.67 16.53
CA PRO A 545 25.93 -13.00 17.87
C PRO A 545 25.82 -11.77 18.79
N GLY A 546 25.59 -11.98 20.09
CA GLY A 546 25.63 -10.91 21.08
C GLY A 546 27.06 -10.45 21.38
N ALA A 547 27.29 -9.14 21.43
CA ALA A 547 28.55 -8.61 21.94
C ALA A 547 28.61 -8.79 23.46
N GLY A 548 29.47 -9.68 23.95
CA GLY A 548 29.57 -10.02 25.37
C GLY A 548 28.36 -10.84 25.83
N SER A 549 28.44 -12.16 25.67
CA SER A 549 27.36 -13.10 25.92
C SER A 549 26.71 -12.91 27.30
N LEU A 550 25.40 -12.65 27.32
CA LEU A 550 24.57 -12.98 28.48
C LEU A 550 24.52 -14.50 28.57
N ALA A 551 25.35 -15.07 29.44
CA ALA A 551 25.14 -16.44 29.91
C ALA A 551 23.89 -16.40 30.80
N ILE A 552 22.77 -16.91 30.29
CA ILE A 552 21.53 -17.09 31.05
C ILE A 552 21.60 -18.39 31.83
#